data_AF-A0A9D0HG54-F1
#
_entry.id   AF-A0A9D0HG54-F1
#
_cell.length_a   1.000
_cell.length_b   1.000
_cell.length_c   1.000
_cell.angle_alpha   90.00
_cell.angle_beta   90.00
_cell.angle_gamma   90.00
#
_symmetry.space_group_name_H-M   'P 1'
#
loop_
_entity.id
_entity.type
_entity.pdbx_description
1 polymer ?
#
loop_
_entity_poly.entity_id
_entity_poly.type
_entity_poly.pdbx_seq_one_letter_code
_entity_poly.pdbx_strand_id
1 'polypeptide(L)'
;MNRARLNHILIPAGHEGRQRLRRSFFGRLLAPLGWLFGALTREGHIAGLLLLFVGTAALDVVSTPIYLLWCLLVAVLVGSLCGRVVLRLKGVRLTVVVGARATVATALTMTVVVHNDGEHEVHALRLKGPFLPWDGHWLRRPPPVRSLAAGARV
;
A
#
# COMPACT_ATOMS: atom_id res chain seq x y z
N MET A 1 3.13 -19.70 -26.77
CA MET A 1 3.18 -19.93 -25.30
C MET A 1 2.17 -19.02 -24.63
N ASN A 2 1.10 -19.58 -24.04
CA ASN A 2 -0.13 -18.84 -23.70
C ASN A 2 0.00 -18.11 -22.35
N ARG A 3 0.34 -16.82 -22.35
CA ARG A 3 0.55 -15.98 -21.14
C ARG A 3 -0.66 -15.94 -20.19
N ALA A 4 -1.87 -16.11 -20.74
CA ALA A 4 -3.10 -16.18 -19.97
C ALA A 4 -3.17 -17.37 -18.98
N ARG A 5 -2.57 -18.52 -19.32
CA ARG A 5 -2.54 -19.70 -18.43
C ARG A 5 -1.53 -19.55 -17.29
N LEU A 6 -0.40 -18.88 -17.52
CA LEU A 6 0.57 -18.60 -16.44
C LEU A 6 0.00 -17.63 -15.40
N ASN A 7 -0.84 -16.68 -15.84
CA ASN A 7 -1.46 -15.70 -14.96
C ASN A 7 -2.43 -16.35 -13.94
N HIS A 8 -3.12 -17.42 -14.34
CA HIS A 8 -4.05 -18.15 -13.44
C HIS A 8 -3.32 -18.91 -12.33
N ILE A 9 -2.09 -19.36 -12.57
CA ILE A 9 -1.28 -20.10 -11.58
C ILE A 9 -0.66 -19.13 -10.56
N LEU A 10 -0.25 -17.93 -10.99
CA LEU A 10 0.41 -16.94 -10.14
C LEU A 10 -0.53 -16.14 -9.25
N ILE A 11 -1.83 -16.05 -9.60
CA ILE A 11 -2.84 -15.36 -8.79
C ILE A 11 -4.05 -16.30 -8.64
N PRO A 12 -4.29 -16.91 -7.46
CA PRO A 12 -5.46 -17.75 -7.25
C PRO A 12 -6.73 -16.93 -7.50
N ALA A 13 -7.38 -17.19 -8.63
CA ALA A 13 -8.48 -16.39 -9.17
C ALA A 13 -9.76 -16.40 -8.30
N GLY A 14 -9.85 -17.30 -7.31
CA GLY A 14 -10.98 -17.40 -6.38
C GLY A 14 -10.72 -16.76 -5.01
N HIS A 15 -11.78 -16.23 -4.39
CA HIS A 15 -11.78 -15.85 -2.98
C HIS A 15 -11.34 -17.03 -2.09
N GLU A 16 -11.78 -18.25 -2.42
CA GLU A 16 -11.41 -19.49 -1.73
C GLU A 16 -9.92 -19.82 -1.85
N GLY A 17 -9.33 -19.67 -3.05
CA GLY A 17 -7.90 -19.93 -3.25
C GLY A 17 -7.01 -18.96 -2.47
N ARG A 18 -7.40 -17.68 -2.41
CA ARG A 18 -6.72 -16.67 -1.57
C ARG A 18 -6.85 -16.98 -0.08
N GLN A 19 -8.02 -17.44 0.38
CA GLN A 19 -8.19 -17.87 1.77
C GLN A 19 -7.39 -19.13 2.11
N ARG A 20 -7.34 -20.11 1.19
CA ARG A 20 -6.56 -21.34 1.35
C ARG A 20 -5.06 -21.04 1.44
N LEU A 21 -4.56 -20.13 0.61
CA LEU A 21 -3.17 -19.65 0.68
C LEU A 21 -2.91 -18.91 2.01
N ARG A 22 -3.79 -17.99 2.44
CA ARG A 22 -3.65 -17.30 3.74
C ARG A 22 -3.65 -18.25 4.94
N ARG A 23 -4.36 -19.38 4.83
CA ARG A 23 -4.40 -20.42 5.87
C ARG A 23 -3.22 -21.38 5.81
N SER A 24 -2.49 -21.45 4.70
CA SER A 24 -1.35 -22.35 4.52
C SER A 24 -0.11 -21.87 5.29
N PHE A 25 0.79 -22.80 5.61
CA PHE A 25 2.06 -22.48 6.28
C PHE A 25 2.88 -21.44 5.49
N PHE A 26 3.03 -21.65 4.18
CA PHE A 26 3.72 -20.71 3.29
C PHE A 26 3.06 -19.32 3.26
N GLY A 27 1.73 -19.25 3.23
CA GLY A 27 1.04 -17.96 3.25
C GLY A 27 1.17 -17.24 4.59
N ARG A 28 1.22 -17.97 5.72
CA ARG A 28 1.51 -17.39 7.04
C ARG A 28 2.96 -16.91 7.15
N LEU A 29 3.92 -17.65 6.59
CA LEU A 29 5.33 -17.26 6.59
C LEU A 29 5.60 -16.01 5.75
N LEU A 30 4.93 -15.88 4.60
CA LEU A 30 5.06 -14.71 3.71
C LEU A 30 4.13 -13.55 4.08
N ALA A 31 3.15 -13.75 4.96
CA ALA A 31 2.26 -12.70 5.45
C ALA A 31 2.99 -11.46 6.00
N PRO A 32 4.04 -11.56 6.86
CA PRO A 32 4.75 -10.39 7.35
C PRO A 32 5.45 -9.61 6.23
N LEU A 33 6.03 -10.29 5.23
CA LEU A 33 6.62 -9.65 4.05
C LEU A 33 5.58 -8.89 3.23
N GLY A 34 4.42 -9.51 2.99
CA GLY A 34 3.31 -8.86 2.29
C GLY A 34 2.75 -7.67 3.07
N TRP A 35 2.65 -7.78 4.39
CA TRP A 35 2.24 -6.69 5.27
C TRP A 35 3.24 -5.54 5.24
N LEU A 36 4.54 -5.84 5.36
CA LEU A 36 5.61 -4.85 5.31
C LEU A 36 5.58 -4.12 3.95
N PHE A 37 5.59 -4.87 2.85
CA PHE A 37 5.53 -4.28 1.51
C PHE A 37 4.28 -3.42 1.30
N GLY A 38 3.12 -3.84 1.82
CA GLY A 38 1.88 -3.06 1.78
C GLY A 38 1.85 -1.88 2.74
N ALA A 39 2.68 -1.86 3.78
CA ALA A 39 2.79 -0.78 4.75
C ALA A 39 3.59 0.41 4.22
N LEU A 40 4.57 0.16 3.35
CA LEU A 40 5.44 1.20 2.81
C LEU A 40 4.71 2.04 1.74
N THR A 41 4.92 3.35 1.79
CA THR A 41 4.55 4.27 0.71
C THR A 41 5.53 4.13 -0.45
N ARG A 42 5.26 4.82 -1.57
CA ARG A 42 6.19 4.81 -2.73
C ARG A 42 7.59 5.27 -2.34
N GLU A 43 7.66 6.30 -1.51
CA GLU A 43 8.91 6.84 -0.96
C GLU A 43 9.58 5.81 -0.05
N GLY A 44 8.80 5.11 0.78
CA GLY A 44 9.28 3.99 1.58
C GLY A 44 9.88 2.87 0.72
N HIS A 45 9.22 2.47 -0.37
CA HIS A 45 9.76 1.45 -1.28
C HIS A 45 11.10 1.86 -1.89
N ILE A 46 11.26 3.14 -2.27
CA ILE A 46 12.53 3.68 -2.77
C ILE A 46 13.60 3.62 -1.66
N ALA A 47 13.27 4.06 -0.45
CA ALA A 47 14.19 4.00 0.69
C ALA A 47 14.60 2.56 1.01
N GLY A 48 13.67 1.60 0.93
CA GLY A 48 13.94 0.18 1.12
C GLY A 48 14.84 -0.42 0.05
N LEU A 49 14.66 -0.04 -1.22
CA LEU A 49 15.56 -0.44 -2.31
C LEU A 49 16.95 0.15 -2.09
N LEU A 50 17.05 1.44 -1.76
CA LEU A 50 18.31 2.09 -1.46
C LEU A 50 19.01 1.40 -0.28
N LEU A 51 18.27 1.07 0.78
CA LEU A 51 18.77 0.35 1.94
C LEU A 51 19.35 -1.02 1.54
N LEU A 52 18.73 -1.73 0.60
CA LEU A 52 19.23 -3.02 0.11
C LEU A 52 20.55 -2.85 -0.65
N PHE A 53 20.65 -1.85 -1.54
CA PHE A 53 21.89 -1.53 -2.25
C PHE A 53 23.01 -1.10 -1.28
N VAL A 54 22.73 -0.15 -0.39
CA VAL A 54 23.70 0.31 0.62
C VAL A 54 24.09 -0.83 1.55
N GLY A 55 23.16 -1.71 1.90
CA GLY A 55 23.43 -2.91 2.70
C GLY A 55 24.43 -3.84 2.03
N THR A 56 24.31 -4.08 0.72
CA THR A 56 25.31 -4.89 -0.01
C THR A 56 26.70 -4.24 -0.03
N ALA A 57 26.77 -2.91 -0.19
CA ALA A 57 28.03 -2.17 -0.14
C ALA A 57 28.62 -2.11 1.28
N ALA A 58 27.77 -2.13 2.31
CA ALA A 58 28.17 -2.12 3.71
C ALA A 58 28.77 -3.46 4.17
N LEU A 59 28.58 -4.55 3.43
CA LEU A 59 29.24 -5.84 3.73
C LEU A 59 30.76 -5.78 3.53
N ASP A 60 31.25 -4.83 2.71
CA ASP A 60 32.67 -4.52 2.60
C ASP A 60 33.08 -3.51 3.69
N VAL A 61 33.12 -4.02 4.92
CA VAL A 61 33.29 -3.22 6.17
C VAL A 61 34.71 -2.68 6.33
N VAL A 62 35.67 -3.11 5.50
CA VAL A 62 37.09 -3.00 5.83
C VAL A 62 37.62 -1.56 5.75
N SER A 63 37.00 -0.64 5.00
CA SER A 63 37.58 0.69 4.77
C SER A 63 36.63 1.89 4.65
N THR A 64 35.29 1.72 4.73
CA THR A 64 34.36 2.81 4.37
C THR A 64 33.26 3.05 5.42
N PRO A 65 32.91 4.30 5.78
CA PRO A 65 31.83 4.61 6.71
C PRO A 65 30.41 4.31 6.18
N ILE A 66 30.26 3.43 5.18
CA ILE A 66 28.98 3.06 4.54
C ILE A 66 28.00 2.48 5.56
N TYR A 67 28.49 1.81 6.61
CA TYR A 67 27.65 1.30 7.68
C TYR A 67 26.85 2.40 8.40
N LEU A 68 27.37 3.64 8.49
CA LEU A 68 26.63 4.77 9.08
C LEU A 68 25.44 5.17 8.21
N LEU A 69 25.62 5.20 6.89
CA LEU A 69 24.54 5.44 5.93
C LEU A 69 23.48 4.33 6.01
N TRP A 70 23.91 3.08 6.13
CA TRP A 70 23.01 1.95 6.33
C TRP A 70 22.19 2.11 7.62
N CYS A 71 22.84 2.39 8.77
CA CYS A 71 22.17 2.63 10.04
C CYS A 71 21.15 3.78 9.96
N LEU A 72 21.50 4.88 9.30
CA LEU A 72 20.59 6.01 9.09
C LEU A 72 19.35 5.60 8.29
N LEU A 73 19.53 4.86 7.20
CA LEU A 73 18.43 4.37 6.37
C LEU A 73 17.53 3.39 7.13
N VAL A 74 18.12 2.48 7.91
CA VAL A 74 17.37 1.59 8.79
C VAL A 74 16.57 2.39 9.81
N ALA A 75 17.19 3.37 10.48
CA ALA A 75 16.54 4.19 11.49
C ALA A 75 15.34 4.97 10.92
N VAL A 76 15.49 5.56 9.73
CA VAL A 76 14.38 6.27 9.05
C VAL A 76 13.26 5.30 8.68
N LEU A 77 13.59 4.11 8.17
CA LEU A 77 12.59 3.14 7.71
C LEU A 77 11.83 2.50 8.89
N VAL A 78 12.54 2.10 9.94
CA VAL A 78 11.96 1.59 11.18
C VAL A 78 11.17 2.69 11.90
N GLY A 79 11.73 3.90 12.00
CA GLY A 79 11.06 5.05 12.62
C GLY A 79 9.75 5.41 11.90
N SER A 80 9.73 5.38 10.57
CA SER A 80 8.51 5.56 9.77
C SER A 80 7.47 4.46 10.04
N LEU A 81 7.91 3.21 10.14
CA LEU A 81 7.03 2.08 10.41
C LEU A 81 6.42 2.13 11.82
N CYS A 82 7.22 2.49 12.83
CA CYS A 82 6.76 2.72 14.20
C CYS A 82 5.84 3.94 14.27
N GLY A 83 6.20 5.04 13.60
CA GLY A 83 5.40 6.26 13.52
C GLY A 83 4.01 6.00 12.95
N ARG A 84 3.86 5.06 12.00
CA ARG A 84 2.56 4.66 11.46
C ARG A 84 1.58 4.20 12.54
N VAL A 85 2.04 3.51 13.59
CA VAL A 85 1.18 2.99 14.66
C VAL A 85 0.63 4.14 15.51
N VAL A 86 1.47 5.14 15.79
CA VAL A 86 1.12 6.31 16.59
C VAL A 86 0.29 7.31 15.78
N LEU A 87 0.65 7.52 14.52
CA LEU A 87 0.01 8.44 13.57
C LEU A 87 -1.11 7.78 12.77
N ARG A 88 -1.75 6.73 13.31
CA ARG A 88 -2.91 6.12 12.64
C ARG A 88 -4.02 7.14 12.54
N LEU A 89 -4.56 7.28 11.34
CA LEU A 89 -5.75 8.08 11.10
C LEU A 89 -6.95 7.46 11.84
N LYS A 90 -7.46 8.16 12.86
CA LYS A 90 -8.61 7.77 13.66
C LYS A 90 -9.80 8.67 13.33
N GLY A 91 -11.02 8.15 13.48
CA GLY A 91 -12.24 8.91 13.24
C GLY A 91 -12.53 9.21 11.77
N VAL A 92 -11.78 8.66 10.81
CA VAL A 92 -12.08 8.85 9.38
C VAL A 92 -12.73 7.58 8.82
N ARG A 93 -13.91 7.75 8.23
CA ARG A 93 -14.67 6.69 7.57
C ARG A 93 -14.63 6.89 6.05
N LEU A 94 -14.45 5.80 5.32
CA LEU A 94 -14.45 5.79 3.87
C LEU A 94 -15.66 5.00 3.37
N THR A 95 -16.45 5.62 2.50
CA THR A 95 -17.56 5.00 1.79
C THR A 95 -17.25 4.99 0.30
N VAL A 96 -17.31 3.83 -0.33
CA VAL A 96 -17.13 3.70 -1.78
C VAL A 96 -18.48 3.41 -2.41
N VAL A 97 -18.95 4.34 -3.24
CA VAL A 97 -20.17 4.20 -4.03
C VAL A 97 -19.76 3.83 -5.45
N VAL A 98 -20.30 2.72 -5.94
CA VAL A 98 -20.05 2.20 -7.28
C VAL A 98 -21.38 2.12 -8.02
N GLY A 99 -21.39 2.40 -9.32
CA GLY A 99 -22.58 2.24 -10.15
C GLY A 99 -23.11 0.80 -10.11
N ALA A 100 -24.44 0.64 -10.28
CA ALA A 100 -25.12 -0.65 -10.13
C ALA A 100 -24.68 -1.74 -11.12
N ARG A 101 -24.07 -1.36 -12.24
CA ARG A 101 -23.59 -2.28 -13.28
C ARG A 101 -22.21 -1.87 -13.75
N ALA A 102 -21.30 -2.85 -13.80
CA ALA A 102 -20.00 -2.73 -14.43
C ALA A 102 -20.00 -3.59 -15.69
N THR A 103 -19.71 -2.98 -16.84
CA THR A 103 -19.60 -3.69 -18.12
C THR A 103 -18.13 -3.84 -18.49
N VAL A 104 -17.75 -5.00 -19.00
CA VAL A 104 -16.38 -5.27 -19.45
C VAL A 104 -15.98 -4.24 -20.51
N ALA A 105 -14.75 -3.73 -20.43
CA ALA A 105 -14.18 -2.73 -21.33
C ALA A 105 -14.87 -1.35 -21.33
N THR A 106 -15.69 -1.04 -20.32
CA THR A 106 -16.26 0.30 -20.13
C THR A 106 -15.63 1.00 -18.93
N ALA A 107 -15.52 2.32 -19.01
CA ALA A 107 -15.03 3.12 -17.90
C ALA A 107 -16.05 3.09 -16.75
N LEU A 108 -15.62 2.60 -15.59
CA LEU A 108 -16.41 2.60 -14.37
C LEU A 108 -16.04 3.82 -13.51
N THR A 109 -17.03 4.59 -13.09
CA THR A 109 -16.83 5.67 -12.11
C THR A 109 -17.09 5.14 -10.72
N MET A 110 -16.11 5.32 -9.83
CA MET A 110 -16.23 5.03 -8.41
C MET A 110 -16.16 6.35 -7.65
N THR A 111 -17.16 6.61 -6.81
CA THR A 111 -17.18 7.78 -5.94
C THR A 111 -16.70 7.36 -4.56
N VAL A 112 -15.58 7.91 -4.11
CA VAL A 112 -15.09 7.70 -2.75
C VAL A 112 -15.48 8.90 -1.92
N VAL A 113 -16.30 8.67 -0.89
CA VAL A 113 -16.70 9.68 0.08
C VAL A 113 -15.90 9.48 1.35
N VAL A 114 -15.22 10.52 1.79
CA VAL A 114 -14.45 10.55 3.02
C VAL A 114 -15.21 11.34 4.07
N HIS A 115 -15.48 10.73 5.21
CA HIS A 115 -16.14 11.37 6.36
C HIS A 115 -15.14 11.50 7.51
N ASN A 116 -15.02 12.69 8.09
CA ASN A 116 -14.29 12.89 9.34
C ASN A 116 -15.28 12.92 10.51
N ASP A 117 -15.48 11.75 11.12
CA ASP A 117 -16.24 11.57 12.36
C ASP A 117 -15.38 11.88 13.62
N GLY A 118 -14.14 12.35 13.43
CA GLY A 118 -13.22 12.71 14.52
C GLY A 118 -13.38 14.16 14.98
N GLU A 119 -12.79 14.46 16.14
CA GLU A 119 -12.82 15.79 16.76
C GLU A 119 -11.85 16.78 16.12
N HIS A 120 -10.84 16.30 15.39
CA HIS A 120 -9.74 17.11 14.86
C HIS A 120 -9.82 17.20 13.33
N GLU A 121 -9.42 18.35 12.79
CA GLU A 121 -9.20 18.50 11.34
C GLU A 121 -8.05 17.59 10.89
N VAL A 122 -8.27 16.94 9.75
CA VAL A 122 -7.27 16.07 9.13
C VAL A 122 -6.70 16.77 7.91
N HIS A 123 -5.37 16.78 7.79
CA HIS A 123 -4.67 17.40 6.68
C HIS A 123 -3.97 16.38 5.78
N ALA A 124 -3.68 16.81 4.54
CA ALA A 124 -2.86 16.08 3.57
C ALA A 124 -3.33 14.64 3.31
N LEU A 125 -4.64 14.44 3.20
CA LEU A 125 -5.25 13.14 2.91
C LEU A 125 -4.90 12.69 1.48
N ARG A 126 -4.21 11.54 1.40
CA ARG A 126 -3.88 10.87 0.14
C ARG A 126 -4.80 9.66 -0.05
N LEU A 127 -5.70 9.78 -1.02
CA LEU A 127 -6.56 8.68 -1.45
C LEU A 127 -5.77 7.73 -2.36
N LYS A 128 -5.71 6.46 -2.00
CA LYS A 128 -5.26 5.38 -2.89
C LYS A 128 -6.51 4.66 -3.39
N GLY A 129 -6.66 4.55 -4.71
CA GLY A 129 -7.81 3.89 -5.31
C GLY A 129 -7.99 2.47 -4.78
N PRO A 130 -9.24 1.96 -4.74
CA PRO A 130 -9.53 0.59 -4.32
C PRO A 130 -8.79 -0.44 -5.20
N PHE A 131 -8.73 -1.69 -4.74
CA PHE A 131 -8.10 -2.75 -5.50
C PHE A 131 -8.84 -2.96 -6.83
N LEU A 132 -8.15 -2.73 -7.95
CA LEU A 132 -8.66 -3.07 -9.28
C LEU A 132 -8.35 -4.53 -9.61
N PRO A 133 -9.18 -5.18 -10.45
CA PRO A 133 -8.81 -6.41 -11.13
C PRO A 133 -7.50 -6.25 -11.90
N TRP A 134 -6.85 -7.37 -12.25
CA TRP A 134 -5.53 -7.39 -12.90
C TRP A 134 -5.51 -6.74 -14.29
N ASP A 135 -6.66 -6.70 -14.97
CA ASP A 135 -6.91 -6.05 -16.25
C ASP A 135 -7.39 -4.58 -16.09
N GLY A 136 -7.70 -4.17 -14.85
CA GLY A 136 -8.14 -2.82 -14.53
C GLY A 136 -6.97 -1.84 -14.45
N HIS A 137 -7.18 -0.64 -14.99
CA HIS A 137 -6.27 0.48 -14.81
C HIS A 137 -7.04 1.76 -14.49
N TRP A 138 -6.43 2.63 -13.69
CA TRP A 138 -7.01 3.92 -13.34
C TRP A 138 -6.86 4.90 -14.50
N LEU A 139 -7.98 5.35 -15.07
CA LEU A 139 -8.00 6.40 -16.10
C LEU A 139 -7.67 7.78 -15.53
N ARG A 140 -7.98 8.00 -14.25
CA ARG A 140 -7.69 9.24 -13.52
C ARG A 140 -7.15 8.92 -12.13
N ARG A 141 -6.21 9.75 -11.67
CA ARG A 141 -5.74 9.69 -10.28
C ARG A 141 -6.74 10.40 -9.39
N PRO A 142 -7.02 9.86 -8.19
CA PRO A 142 -7.85 10.57 -7.21
C PRO A 142 -7.17 11.89 -6.83
N PRO A 143 -7.93 13.00 -6.74
CA PRO A 143 -7.38 14.27 -6.33
C PRO A 143 -6.91 14.22 -4.86
N PRO A 144 -5.85 14.96 -4.50
CA PRO A 144 -5.43 15.07 -3.11
C PRO A 144 -6.46 15.90 -2.32
N VAL A 145 -6.81 15.44 -1.12
CA VAL A 145 -7.68 16.19 -0.20
C VAL A 145 -6.78 16.96 0.76
N ARG A 146 -6.74 18.29 0.61
CA ARG A 146 -5.82 19.15 1.37
C ARG A 146 -6.14 19.18 2.86
N SER A 147 -7.41 19.36 3.19
CA SER A 147 -7.91 19.23 4.55
C SER A 147 -9.35 18.77 4.58
N LEU A 148 -9.74 18.20 5.72
CA LEU A 148 -11.07 17.72 6.02
C LEU A 148 -11.40 18.11 7.45
N ALA A 149 -12.21 19.15 7.60
CA ALA A 149 -12.65 19.64 8.91
C ALA A 149 -13.38 18.55 9.71
N ALA A 150 -13.40 18.69 11.03
CA ALA A 150 -14.17 17.81 11.91
C ALA A 150 -15.66 17.84 11.52
N GLY A 151 -16.29 16.67 11.37
CA GLY A 151 -17.68 16.52 10.93
C GLY A 151 -17.91 16.73 9.43
N ALA A 152 -16.90 17.08 8.63
CA ALA A 152 -17.06 17.32 7.20
C ALA A 152 -17.03 16.03 6.36
N ARG A 153 -17.55 16.13 5.14
CA ARG A 153 -17.48 15.07 4.11
C ARG A 153 -17.01 15.62 2.77
N VAL A 154 -16.19 14.86 2.05
CA VAL A 154 -15.65 15.18 0.71
C VAL A 154 -15.74 13.97 -0.20
#